data_AF-A0A8J3DEA6-F1
#
_entry.id   AF-A0A8J3DEA6-F1
#
_cell.length_a   1.000
_cell.length_b   1.000
_cell.length_c   1.000
_cell.angle_alpha   90.00
_cell.angle_beta   90.00
_cell.angle_gamma   90.00
#
_symmetry.space_group_name_H-M   'P 1'
#
loop_
_entity.id
_entity.type
_entity.pdbx_description
1 polymer ?
#
loop_
_entity_poly.entity_id
_entity_poly.type
_entity_poly.pdbx_seq_one_letter_code
_entity_poly.pdbx_strand_id
1 'polypeptide(L)'
;MKFLHSVILASLLFSTVCLHAQETKTYVVDFSVLPWKGMAPPKGIFYDNDGVVTELRFQRVRRSPVYQYSGPSSLVFFKQELAEDGSTVRVPVAQADLTTDISRPLLLFAIRQGKNNSQSGFGVVVLDDRPEHFTGGSYLLFNLCSHELFCKVGDDVRTLQPRGKWMTHPATENSPVDAIVMVKEEQGTEQVYRAQWPVQPNQRTLVFFFPSKNSGESAVDTFVVSDYVYPN
;
A
#
# COMPACT_ATOMS: atom_id res chain seq x y z
N MET A 1 -37.71 12.56 -76.34
CA MET A 1 -36.42 11.94 -75.97
C MET A 1 -35.67 12.96 -75.11
N LYS A 2 -35.81 12.97 -73.77
CA LYS A 2 -35.01 12.22 -72.76
C LYS A 2 -33.50 12.28 -73.03
N PHE A 3 -32.77 13.03 -72.20
CA PHE A 3 -31.55 12.64 -71.44
C PHE A 3 -31.17 13.84 -70.52
N LEU A 4 -31.43 13.86 -69.20
CA LEU A 4 -30.79 13.19 -68.04
C LEU A 4 -29.34 13.64 -67.72
N HIS A 5 -29.22 14.49 -66.67
CA HIS A 5 -28.26 14.47 -65.53
C HIS A 5 -26.75 14.72 -65.86
N SER A 6 -25.93 15.44 -65.08
CA SER A 6 -25.75 15.47 -63.63
C SER A 6 -25.01 16.76 -63.20
N VAL A 7 -25.47 17.38 -62.12
CA VAL A 7 -24.71 18.37 -61.33
C VAL A 7 -24.10 17.63 -60.15
N ILE A 8 -22.77 17.51 -60.10
CA ILE A 8 -22.06 16.92 -58.96
C ILE A 8 -21.75 18.04 -57.98
N LEU A 9 -22.51 18.08 -56.88
CA LEU A 9 -22.26 18.92 -55.72
C LEU A 9 -21.27 18.18 -54.79
N ALA A 10 -20.02 18.62 -54.74
CA ALA A 10 -19.02 18.08 -53.82
C ALA A 10 -19.20 18.71 -52.43
N SER A 11 -19.93 18.04 -51.54
CA SER A 11 -20.04 18.39 -50.13
C SER A 11 -18.84 17.84 -49.35
N LEU A 12 -17.90 18.74 -49.03
CA LEU A 12 -16.81 18.51 -48.06
C LEU A 12 -17.40 18.32 -46.66
N LEU A 13 -17.53 17.07 -46.24
CA LEU A 13 -17.76 16.70 -44.84
C LEU A 13 -16.46 16.93 -44.07
N PHE A 14 -16.35 18.10 -43.43
CA PHE A 14 -15.41 18.32 -42.34
C PHE A 14 -15.84 17.46 -41.14
N SER A 15 -15.30 16.24 -41.08
CA SER A 15 -15.35 15.40 -39.88
C SER A 15 -14.49 16.05 -38.81
N THR A 16 -15.05 16.98 -38.04
CA THR A 16 -14.47 17.40 -36.77
C THR A 16 -14.48 16.20 -35.84
N VAL A 17 -13.36 15.48 -35.79
CA VAL A 17 -13.07 14.52 -34.74
C VAL A 17 -12.92 15.36 -33.46
N CYS A 18 -14.01 15.50 -32.71
CA CYS A 18 -13.94 15.96 -31.33
C CYS A 18 -13.14 14.92 -30.56
N LEU A 19 -11.82 15.13 -30.51
CA LEU A 19 -10.92 14.49 -29.57
C LEU A 19 -11.46 14.84 -28.18
N HIS A 20 -12.28 13.96 -27.61
CA HIS A 20 -12.67 14.09 -26.22
C HIS A 20 -11.41 13.82 -25.41
N ALA A 21 -10.70 14.88 -25.05
CA ALA A 21 -9.80 14.85 -23.92
C ALA A 21 -10.65 14.43 -22.72
N GLN A 22 -10.67 13.14 -22.40
CA GLN A 22 -11.24 12.66 -21.16
C GLN A 22 -10.46 13.37 -20.06
N GLU A 23 -11.13 14.27 -19.34
CA GLU A 23 -10.61 14.87 -18.12
C GLU A 23 -10.24 13.74 -17.18
N THR A 24 -8.95 13.39 -17.18
CA THR A 24 -8.43 12.38 -16.29
C THR A 24 -8.45 13.03 -14.92
N LYS A 25 -9.37 12.58 -14.07
CA LYS A 25 -9.52 13.09 -12.71
C LYS A 25 -8.15 13.10 -12.03
N THR A 26 -7.69 14.29 -11.67
CA THR A 26 -6.44 14.48 -10.94
C THR A 26 -6.68 14.20 -9.46
N TYR A 27 -5.81 13.40 -8.87
CA TYR A 27 -5.78 13.05 -7.46
C TYR A 27 -4.62 13.78 -6.82
N VAL A 28 -4.90 14.51 -5.74
CA VAL A 28 -3.89 15.19 -4.93
C VAL A 28 -3.82 14.48 -3.59
N VAL A 29 -2.67 13.86 -3.30
CA VAL A 29 -2.45 13.12 -2.05
C VAL A 29 -1.06 13.36 -1.47
N ASP A 30 -0.98 13.29 -0.15
CA ASP A 30 0.28 13.21 0.61
C ASP A 30 0.51 11.75 0.98
N PHE A 31 1.52 11.08 0.41
CA PHE A 31 1.76 9.66 0.67
C PHE A 31 3.09 9.40 1.37
N SER A 32 3.18 8.30 2.10
CA SER A 32 4.44 7.77 2.64
C SER A 32 4.64 6.34 2.15
N VAL A 33 5.89 5.85 2.19
CA VAL A 33 6.22 4.48 1.81
C VAL A 33 6.85 3.72 2.97
N LEU A 34 6.61 2.41 3.02
CA LEU A 34 7.20 1.50 3.99
C LEU A 34 7.62 0.21 3.27
N PRO A 35 8.87 -0.27 3.41
CA PRO A 35 9.24 -1.57 2.88
C PRO A 35 8.69 -2.69 3.77
N TRP A 36 8.35 -3.82 3.14
CA TRP A 36 7.97 -5.04 3.84
C TRP A 36 9.08 -5.58 4.75
N LYS A 37 8.69 -6.26 5.84
CA LYS A 37 9.63 -6.88 6.79
C LYS A 37 10.62 -7.81 6.07
N GLY A 38 11.90 -7.70 6.42
CA GLY A 38 12.96 -8.57 5.92
C GLY A 38 13.46 -8.18 4.51
N MET A 39 12.86 -7.17 3.88
CA MET A 39 13.38 -6.59 2.66
C MET A 39 14.45 -5.54 2.98
N ALA A 40 15.56 -5.55 2.25
CA ALA A 40 16.47 -4.42 2.25
C ALA A 40 15.75 -3.20 1.65
N PRO A 41 15.81 -2.00 2.26
CA PRO A 41 15.16 -0.82 1.71
C PRO A 41 15.47 -0.65 0.22
N PRO A 42 14.44 -0.66 -0.66
CA PRO A 42 14.64 -0.47 -2.09
C PRO A 42 15.35 0.85 -2.36
N LYS A 43 16.18 0.88 -3.40
CA LYS A 43 16.91 2.07 -3.87
C LYS A 43 16.62 2.29 -5.34
N GLY A 44 16.75 3.54 -5.81
CA GLY A 44 16.53 3.88 -7.21
C GLY A 44 15.11 3.64 -7.67
N ILE A 45 14.13 3.76 -6.77
CA ILE A 45 12.71 3.70 -7.11
C ILE A 45 12.20 5.14 -7.16
N PHE A 46 11.61 5.51 -8.29
CA PHE A 46 11.17 6.85 -8.58
C PHE A 46 9.68 6.89 -8.85
N TYR A 47 9.09 8.07 -8.71
CA TYR A 47 7.78 8.40 -9.25
C TYR A 47 7.86 9.75 -9.96
N ASP A 48 6.87 9.99 -10.83
CA ASP A 48 6.72 11.25 -11.56
C ASP A 48 5.55 12.02 -10.96
N ASN A 49 5.78 13.29 -10.64
CA ASN A 49 4.76 14.23 -10.21
C ASN A 49 4.81 15.45 -11.13
N ASP A 50 3.95 15.49 -12.13
CA ASP A 50 3.87 16.58 -13.12
C ASP A 50 5.23 16.90 -13.79
N GLY A 51 5.93 15.86 -14.25
CA GLY A 51 7.25 15.95 -14.89
C GLY A 51 8.42 16.02 -13.91
N VAL A 52 8.17 16.23 -12.61
CA VAL A 52 9.21 16.20 -11.57
C VAL A 52 9.42 14.76 -11.11
N VAL A 53 10.59 14.21 -11.47
CA VAL A 53 10.99 12.86 -11.05
C VAL A 53 11.62 12.90 -9.67
N THR A 54 11.05 12.14 -8.73
CA THR A 54 11.51 12.09 -7.33
C THR A 54 11.86 10.67 -6.92
N GLU A 55 13.04 10.48 -6.32
CA GLU A 55 13.43 9.20 -5.73
C GLU A 55 12.77 8.98 -4.36
N LEU A 56 12.21 7.79 -4.16
CA LEU A 56 11.70 7.33 -2.88
C LEU A 56 12.83 6.91 -1.95
N ARG A 57 12.73 7.34 -0.68
CA ARG A 57 13.67 7.05 0.39
C ARG A 57 13.02 6.11 1.40
N PHE A 58 13.26 4.82 1.19
CA PHE A 58 12.76 3.78 2.11
C PHE A 58 13.58 3.74 3.39
N GLN A 59 12.91 3.56 4.53
CA GLN A 59 13.53 3.32 5.83
C GLN A 59 13.15 1.91 6.30
N ARG A 60 14.09 1.19 6.93
CA ARG A 60 13.89 -0.23 7.28
C ARG A 60 12.82 -0.44 8.37
N VAL A 61 12.74 0.46 9.35
CA VAL A 61 11.96 0.28 10.57
C VAL A 61 10.99 1.45 10.84
N ARG A 62 10.83 2.34 9.85
CA ARG A 62 10.03 3.56 9.94
C ARG A 62 9.48 3.90 8.56
N ARG A 63 8.48 4.77 8.54
CA ARG A 63 7.91 5.34 7.32
C ARG A 63 8.94 6.26 6.66
N SER A 64 8.85 6.42 5.35
CA SER A 64 9.58 7.48 4.65
C SER A 64 9.13 8.88 5.10
N PRO A 65 9.81 9.96 4.66
CA PRO A 65 9.19 11.27 4.57
C PRO A 65 7.90 11.24 3.74
N VAL A 66 7.08 12.27 3.92
CA VAL A 66 5.87 12.48 3.11
C VAL A 66 6.26 12.97 1.71
N TYR A 67 5.59 12.42 0.70
CA TYR A 67 5.69 12.78 -0.70
C TYR A 67 4.36 13.35 -1.18
N GLN A 68 4.43 14.31 -2.10
CA GLN A 68 3.25 14.89 -2.73
C GLN A 68 3.05 14.27 -4.09
N TYR A 69 1.80 13.98 -4.43
CA TYR A 69 1.44 13.49 -5.75
C TYR A 69 0.19 14.19 -6.25
N SER A 70 0.24 14.65 -7.49
CA SER A 70 -0.85 15.22 -8.26
C SER A 70 -0.89 14.53 -9.62
N GLY A 71 -1.84 13.63 -9.85
CA GLY A 71 -1.90 12.88 -11.10
C GLY A 71 -3.07 11.88 -11.19
N PRO A 72 -3.03 10.95 -12.14
CA PRO A 72 -4.03 9.88 -12.24
C PRO A 72 -4.13 9.04 -10.95
N SER A 73 -5.25 8.35 -10.72
CA SER A 73 -5.38 7.44 -9.57
C SER A 73 -4.35 6.30 -9.58
N SER A 74 -3.80 5.95 -10.74
CA SER A 74 -2.76 4.93 -10.86
C SER A 74 -1.38 5.58 -10.71
N LEU A 75 -0.81 5.48 -9.51
CA LEU A 75 0.55 5.94 -9.22
C LEU A 75 1.55 4.85 -9.60
N VAL A 76 2.34 5.13 -10.64
CA VAL A 76 3.36 4.20 -11.16
C VAL A 76 4.73 4.55 -10.61
N PHE A 77 5.41 3.54 -10.09
CA PHE A 77 6.79 3.61 -9.65
C PHE A 77 7.71 2.94 -10.65
N PHE A 78 8.87 3.52 -10.92
CA PHE A 78 9.81 3.02 -11.92
C PHE A 78 11.26 3.06 -11.45
N LYS A 79 12.10 2.27 -12.11
CA LYS A 79 13.56 2.43 -12.09
C LYS A 79 14.00 3.19 -13.34
N GLN A 80 15.14 3.85 -13.24
CA GLN A 80 15.84 4.42 -14.38
C GLN A 80 16.95 3.46 -14.81
N GLU A 81 16.94 3.06 -16.08
CA GLU A 81 17.94 2.18 -16.68
C GLU A 81 18.54 2.84 -17.93
N LEU A 82 19.81 2.54 -18.23
CA LEU A 82 20.47 3.04 -19.43
C LEU A 82 20.16 2.08 -20.60
N ALA A 83 19.59 2.59 -21.68
CA ALA A 83 19.43 1.83 -22.92
C ALA A 83 20.74 1.71 -23.70
N GLU A 84 20.77 0.84 -24.70
CA GLU A 84 21.95 0.60 -25.55
C GLU A 84 22.41 1.87 -26.30
N ASP A 85 21.50 2.78 -26.59
CA ASP A 85 21.78 4.08 -27.23
C ASP A 85 22.28 5.16 -26.25
N GLY A 86 22.43 4.82 -24.96
CA GLY A 86 22.84 5.74 -23.91
C GLY A 86 21.70 6.64 -23.37
N SER A 87 20.45 6.44 -23.82
CA SER A 87 19.30 7.14 -23.26
C SER A 87 18.85 6.53 -21.92
N THR A 88 18.20 7.33 -21.07
CA THR A 88 17.61 6.82 -19.82
C THR A 88 16.16 6.40 -20.06
N VAL A 89 15.87 5.12 -19.84
CA VAL A 89 14.54 4.54 -19.95
C VAL A 89 13.93 4.34 -18.56
N ARG A 90 12.63 4.60 -18.45
CA ARG A 90 11.84 4.35 -17.23
C ARG A 90 11.23 2.96 -17.30
N VAL A 91 11.61 2.08 -16.39
CA VAL A 91 11.09 0.71 -16.30
C VAL A 91 10.12 0.62 -15.13
N PRO A 92 8.80 0.43 -15.34
CA PRO A 92 7.83 0.29 -14.27
C PRO A 92 8.16 -0.90 -13.37
N VAL A 93 8.17 -0.69 -12.06
CA VAL A 93 8.48 -1.72 -11.06
C VAL A 93 7.37 -1.91 -10.04
N ALA A 94 6.45 -0.95 -9.90
CA ALA A 94 5.30 -1.08 -9.02
C ALA A 94 4.17 -0.14 -9.47
N GLN A 95 2.95 -0.44 -9.05
CA GLN A 95 1.78 0.42 -9.26
C GLN A 95 0.93 0.40 -7.98
N ALA A 96 0.43 1.57 -7.60
CA ALA A 96 -0.57 1.73 -6.54
C ALA A 96 -1.83 2.37 -7.12
N ASP A 97 -2.97 1.74 -6.86
CA ASP A 97 -4.27 2.30 -7.23
C ASP A 97 -4.80 3.12 -6.05
N LEU A 98 -4.75 4.44 -6.20
CA LEU A 98 -5.22 5.41 -5.23
C LEU A 98 -6.75 5.55 -5.35
N THR A 99 -7.42 5.55 -4.21
CA THR A 99 -8.87 5.74 -4.14
C THR A 99 -9.19 7.16 -3.68
N THR A 100 -10.31 7.72 -4.13
CA THR A 100 -10.68 9.13 -3.84
C THR A 100 -10.94 9.42 -2.37
N ASP A 101 -11.20 8.37 -1.59
CA ASP A 101 -11.51 8.45 -0.18
C ASP A 101 -10.26 8.54 0.70
N ILE A 102 -9.04 8.34 0.17
CA ILE A 102 -7.80 8.36 0.96
C ILE A 102 -6.92 9.55 0.55
N SER A 103 -6.88 10.59 1.39
CA SER A 103 -6.01 11.76 1.16
C SER A 103 -4.57 11.57 1.64
N ARG A 104 -4.36 10.63 2.58
CA ARG A 104 -3.05 10.30 3.14
C ARG A 104 -2.80 8.80 3.13
N PRO A 105 -2.39 8.21 1.99
CA PRO A 105 -2.12 6.79 1.94
C PRO A 105 -0.70 6.45 2.43
N LEU A 106 -0.59 5.36 3.20
CA LEU A 106 0.68 4.66 3.41
C LEU A 106 0.80 3.51 2.41
N LEU A 107 1.86 3.53 1.61
CA LEU A 107 2.14 2.54 0.57
C LEU A 107 3.15 1.51 1.08
N LEU A 108 2.68 0.29 1.30
CA LEU A 108 3.51 -0.81 1.78
C LEU A 108 4.04 -1.62 0.59
N PHE A 109 5.35 -1.59 0.38
CA PHE A 109 6.04 -2.24 -0.74
C PHE A 109 6.50 -3.64 -0.35
N ALA A 110 5.98 -4.67 -1.01
CA ALA A 110 6.39 -6.07 -0.86
C ALA A 110 7.01 -6.60 -2.16
N ILE A 111 7.96 -7.53 -2.06
CA ILE A 111 8.54 -8.18 -3.24
C ILE A 111 7.47 -9.04 -3.90
N ARG A 112 7.20 -8.81 -5.20
CA ARG A 112 6.41 -9.74 -6.01
C ARG A 112 7.35 -10.79 -6.59
N GLN A 113 7.26 -12.03 -6.11
CA GLN A 113 7.93 -13.15 -6.76
C GLN A 113 7.11 -13.56 -7.99
N GLY A 114 7.59 -13.20 -9.19
CA GLY A 114 7.05 -13.72 -10.45
C GLY A 114 7.44 -15.18 -10.67
N LYS A 115 6.65 -15.92 -11.46
CA LYS A 115 6.87 -17.36 -11.74
C LYS A 115 8.26 -17.72 -12.28
N ASN A 116 9.04 -16.76 -12.80
CA ASN A 116 10.34 -17.01 -13.43
C ASN A 116 11.49 -16.10 -12.94
N ASN A 117 11.40 -15.41 -11.80
CA ASN A 117 12.43 -14.48 -11.28
C ASN A 117 12.91 -13.34 -12.24
N SER A 118 12.38 -13.28 -13.47
CA SER A 118 12.81 -12.36 -14.55
C SER A 118 11.95 -11.10 -14.67
N GLN A 119 10.86 -10.99 -13.92
CA GLN A 119 10.13 -9.73 -13.69
C GLN A 119 10.15 -9.42 -12.19
N SER A 120 11.28 -8.92 -11.71
CA SER A 120 11.40 -8.45 -10.33
C SER A 120 10.68 -7.11 -10.20
N GLY A 121 9.61 -7.08 -9.42
CA GLY A 121 8.83 -5.88 -9.15
C GLY A 121 8.28 -5.90 -7.73
N PHE A 122 7.57 -4.86 -7.36
CA PHE A 122 6.93 -4.73 -6.06
C PHE A 122 5.41 -4.84 -6.20
N GLY A 123 4.78 -5.55 -5.29
CA GLY A 123 3.37 -5.35 -4.96
C GLY A 123 3.26 -4.19 -3.99
N VAL A 124 2.24 -3.34 -4.17
CA VAL A 124 1.96 -2.22 -3.28
C VAL A 124 0.61 -2.43 -2.62
N VAL A 125 0.57 -2.38 -1.29
CA VAL A 125 -0.67 -2.34 -0.52
C VAL A 125 -0.92 -0.90 -0.09
N VAL A 126 -2.10 -0.36 -0.42
CA VAL A 126 -2.51 0.99 -0.03
C VAL A 126 -3.26 0.92 1.30
N LEU A 127 -2.77 1.64 2.29
CA LEU A 127 -3.38 1.76 3.61
C LEU A 127 -3.87 3.19 3.82
N ASP A 128 -5.08 3.35 4.35
CA ASP A 128 -5.58 4.65 4.80
C ASP A 128 -4.84 5.05 6.08
N ASP A 129 -4.06 6.12 6.00
CA ASP A 129 -3.16 6.59 7.06
C ASP A 129 -3.56 7.97 7.59
N ARG A 130 -4.78 8.39 7.30
CA ARG A 130 -5.37 9.62 7.84
C ARG A 130 -5.44 9.59 9.37
N PRO A 131 -5.01 10.65 10.07
CA PRO A 131 -5.08 10.73 11.53
C PRO A 131 -6.49 10.55 12.09
N GLU A 132 -7.53 10.94 11.35
CA GLU A 132 -8.93 10.83 11.79
C GLU A 132 -9.43 9.38 11.78
N HIS A 133 -8.77 8.51 11.00
CA HIS A 133 -9.12 7.09 10.88
C HIS A 133 -8.12 6.21 11.64
N PHE A 134 -6.85 6.59 11.68
CA PHE A 134 -5.78 5.88 12.38
C PHE A 134 -5.11 6.81 13.39
N THR A 135 -5.81 7.00 14.51
CA THR A 135 -5.48 7.97 15.57
C THR A 135 -4.34 7.47 16.48
N GLY A 136 -3.79 8.36 17.30
CA GLY A 136 -2.92 7.94 18.39
C GLY A 136 -3.64 7.02 19.40
N GLY A 137 -2.86 6.20 20.12
CA GLY A 137 -3.35 5.15 21.01
C GLY A 137 -3.83 3.88 20.30
N SER A 138 -3.83 3.84 18.96
CA SER A 138 -4.42 2.74 18.19
C SER A 138 -3.38 1.73 17.67
N TYR A 139 -3.86 0.50 17.46
CA TYR A 139 -3.11 -0.56 16.78
C TYR A 139 -3.88 -1.01 15.55
N LEU A 140 -3.20 -1.07 14.41
CA LEU A 140 -3.71 -1.64 13.17
C LEU A 140 -2.96 -2.94 12.86
N LEU A 141 -3.65 -4.05 13.08
CA LEU A 141 -3.14 -5.41 12.95
C LEU A 141 -3.42 -5.93 11.53
N PHE A 142 -2.47 -6.66 10.95
CA PHE A 142 -2.59 -7.34 9.66
C PHE A 142 -2.26 -8.82 9.81
N ASN A 143 -3.16 -9.68 9.35
CA ASN A 143 -2.89 -11.10 9.20
C ASN A 143 -2.39 -11.37 7.78
N LEU A 144 -1.13 -11.75 7.65
CA LEU A 144 -0.50 -12.08 6.37
C LEU A 144 -0.16 -13.58 6.28
N CYS A 145 -0.60 -14.35 7.27
CA CYS A 145 -0.63 -15.80 7.24
C CYS A 145 -1.73 -16.30 6.29
N SER A 146 -1.65 -17.57 5.93
CA SER A 146 -2.66 -18.28 5.15
C SER A 146 -3.84 -18.79 6.00
N HIS A 147 -3.71 -18.76 7.32
CA HIS A 147 -4.70 -19.24 8.29
C HIS A 147 -5.27 -18.10 9.15
N GLU A 148 -6.41 -18.34 9.79
CA GLU A 148 -7.05 -17.41 10.71
C GLU A 148 -6.21 -17.21 11.99
N LEU A 149 -6.17 -15.99 12.49
CA LEU A 149 -5.55 -15.66 13.77
C LEU A 149 -6.62 -15.23 14.78
N PHE A 150 -6.63 -15.82 15.96
CA PHE A 150 -7.49 -15.40 17.06
C PHE A 150 -6.70 -14.39 17.91
N CYS A 151 -7.00 -13.11 17.74
CA CYS A 151 -6.27 -12.03 18.35
C CYS A 151 -7.04 -11.48 19.56
N LYS A 152 -6.33 -11.28 20.67
CA LYS A 152 -6.80 -10.52 21.84
C LYS A 152 -5.86 -9.36 22.08
N VAL A 153 -6.39 -8.15 22.21
CA VAL A 153 -5.65 -6.94 22.57
C VAL A 153 -6.42 -6.25 23.69
N GLY A 154 -5.91 -6.38 24.91
CA GLY A 154 -6.62 -5.94 26.11
C GLY A 154 -7.88 -6.77 26.29
N ASP A 155 -9.04 -6.12 26.37
CA ASP A 155 -10.33 -6.81 26.44
C ASP A 155 -10.95 -7.09 25.06
N ASP A 156 -10.40 -6.49 24.00
CA ASP A 156 -10.91 -6.71 22.65
C ASP A 156 -10.43 -8.06 22.12
N VAL A 157 -11.36 -8.84 21.57
CA VAL A 157 -11.08 -10.12 20.92
C VAL A 157 -11.65 -10.12 19.51
N ARG A 158 -10.85 -10.55 18.53
CA ARG A 158 -11.28 -10.68 17.14
C ARG A 158 -10.55 -11.79 16.40
N THR A 159 -11.29 -12.50 15.55
CA THR A 159 -10.69 -13.37 14.54
C THR A 159 -10.25 -12.54 13.33
N LEU A 160 -8.95 -12.59 13.04
CA LEU A 160 -8.33 -11.94 11.90
C LEU A 160 -8.22 -12.95 10.76
N GLN A 161 -9.07 -12.80 9.75
CA GLN A 161 -9.08 -13.64 8.55
C GLN A 161 -7.73 -13.55 7.80
N PRO A 162 -7.33 -14.57 7.01
CA PRO A 162 -6.18 -14.47 6.13
C PRO A 162 -6.26 -13.21 5.25
N ARG A 163 -5.17 -12.44 5.18
CA ARG A 163 -5.10 -11.11 4.50
C ARG A 163 -6.02 -10.05 5.10
N GLY A 164 -6.61 -10.33 6.25
CA GLY A 164 -7.49 -9.42 6.99
C GLY A 164 -6.71 -8.38 7.76
N LYS A 165 -7.41 -7.30 8.11
CA LYS A 165 -6.90 -6.23 8.98
C LYS A 165 -7.90 -5.90 10.09
N TRP A 166 -7.39 -5.44 11.22
CA TRP A 166 -8.21 -5.05 12.36
C TRP A 166 -7.56 -3.89 13.12
N MET A 167 -8.34 -2.83 13.32
CA MET A 167 -7.97 -1.71 14.15
C MET A 167 -8.62 -1.82 15.53
N THR A 168 -7.83 -1.62 16.59
CA THR A 168 -8.29 -1.58 17.99
C THR A 168 -7.75 -0.34 18.68
N HIS A 169 -8.52 0.14 19.65
CA HIS A 169 -8.20 1.25 20.54
C HIS A 169 -8.30 0.75 21.98
N PRO A 170 -7.22 0.18 22.54
CA PRO A 170 -7.25 -0.34 23.90
C PRO A 170 -7.69 0.74 24.88
N ALA A 171 -8.64 0.42 25.76
CA ALA A 171 -9.25 1.37 26.70
C ALA A 171 -8.33 1.81 27.87
N THR A 172 -7.05 1.45 27.83
CA THR A 172 -6.10 1.68 28.92
C THR A 172 -5.32 2.97 28.70
N GLU A 173 -5.51 3.97 29.56
CA GLU A 173 -4.68 5.18 29.56
C GLU A 173 -3.27 4.88 30.09
N ASN A 174 -2.27 4.98 29.22
CA ASN A 174 -0.84 4.92 29.54
C ASN A 174 -0.34 3.65 30.25
N SER A 175 -1.15 2.58 30.27
CA SER A 175 -0.76 1.27 30.78
C SER A 175 -0.50 0.31 29.62
N PRO A 176 0.53 -0.54 29.68
CA PRO A 176 0.72 -1.57 28.67
C PRO A 176 -0.50 -2.49 28.57
N VAL A 177 -0.84 -2.88 27.34
CA VAL A 177 -1.94 -3.80 27.06
C VAL A 177 -1.40 -5.18 26.70
N ASP A 178 -2.04 -6.24 27.21
CA ASP A 178 -1.73 -7.61 26.79
C ASP A 178 -2.20 -7.84 25.36
N ALA A 179 -1.29 -8.26 24.49
CA ALA A 179 -1.57 -8.73 23.14
C ALA A 179 -1.25 -10.21 23.04
N ILE A 180 -2.25 -11.02 22.69
CA ILE A 180 -2.17 -12.47 22.56
C ILE A 180 -2.69 -12.85 21.18
N VAL A 181 -1.96 -13.70 20.46
CA VAL A 181 -2.44 -14.30 19.21
C VAL A 181 -2.39 -15.81 19.33
N MET A 182 -3.47 -16.44 18.93
CA MET A 182 -3.63 -17.89 18.90
C MET A 182 -4.00 -18.36 17.49
N VAL A 183 -3.66 -19.61 17.21
CA VAL A 183 -4.04 -20.35 16.00
C VAL A 183 -4.84 -21.58 16.40
N LYS A 184 -5.72 -22.04 15.50
CA LYS A 184 -6.44 -23.30 15.71
C LYS A 184 -5.64 -24.44 15.08
N GLU A 185 -5.37 -25.45 15.89
CA GLU A 185 -4.72 -26.70 15.55
C GLU A 185 -5.71 -27.88 15.64
N GLU A 186 -5.31 -29.05 15.15
CA GLU A 186 -6.12 -30.27 15.27
C GLU A 186 -6.45 -30.61 16.74
N GLN A 187 -5.51 -30.36 17.67
CA GLN A 187 -5.62 -30.71 19.08
C GLN A 187 -6.17 -29.59 19.98
N GLY A 188 -6.52 -28.42 19.42
CA GLY A 188 -7.02 -27.27 20.20
C GLY A 188 -6.52 -25.93 19.67
N THR A 189 -6.34 -24.95 20.55
CA THR A 189 -5.78 -23.64 20.20
C THR A 189 -4.38 -23.51 20.77
N GLU A 190 -3.43 -23.11 19.95
CA GLU A 190 -2.05 -22.83 20.37
C GLU A 190 -1.80 -21.33 20.41
N GLN A 191 -1.13 -20.85 21.47
CA GLN A 191 -0.68 -19.46 21.54
C GLN A 191 0.64 -19.30 20.78
N VAL A 192 0.62 -18.49 19.72
CA VAL A 192 1.77 -18.28 18.82
C VAL A 192 2.47 -16.94 19.05
N TYR A 193 1.82 -16.01 19.75
CA TYR A 193 2.38 -14.72 20.10
C TYR A 193 1.83 -14.23 21.42
N ARG A 194 2.70 -13.64 22.24
CA ARG A 194 2.31 -12.87 23.42
C ARG A 194 3.28 -11.72 23.64
N ALA A 195 2.75 -10.53 23.89
CA ALA A 195 3.54 -9.36 24.27
C ALA A 195 2.70 -8.40 25.12
N GLN A 196 3.40 -7.51 25.82
CA GLN A 196 2.78 -6.31 26.41
C GLN A 196 3.10 -5.12 25.52
N TRP A 197 2.08 -4.48 24.95
CA TRP A 197 2.25 -3.35 24.06
C TRP A 197 2.06 -2.03 24.81
N PRO A 198 3.00 -1.07 24.72
CA PRO A 198 2.86 0.22 25.36
C PRO A 198 1.77 1.04 24.67
N VAL A 199 0.76 1.49 25.41
CA VAL A 199 -0.28 2.38 24.87
C VAL A 199 0.13 3.82 25.14
N GLN A 200 0.42 4.57 24.07
CA GLN A 200 0.71 6.01 24.16
C GLN A 200 -0.35 6.79 23.37
N PRO A 201 -1.02 7.80 23.98
CA PRO A 201 -2.13 8.54 23.35
C PRO A 201 -1.78 9.20 22.01
N ASN A 202 -0.51 9.55 21.81
CA ASN A 202 -0.02 10.21 20.60
C ASN A 202 0.77 9.26 19.69
N GLN A 203 0.77 7.95 19.95
CA GLN A 203 1.47 6.97 19.12
C GLN A 203 0.47 6.03 18.47
N ARG A 204 0.64 5.75 17.19
CA ARG A 204 -0.11 4.70 16.49
C ARG A 204 0.85 3.61 16.04
N THR A 205 0.34 2.38 15.95
CA THR A 205 1.20 1.22 15.71
C THR A 205 0.61 0.28 14.66
N LEU A 206 1.39 0.00 13.62
CA LEU A 206 1.13 -1.06 12.66
C LEU A 206 1.74 -2.36 13.19
N VAL A 207 0.94 -3.42 13.22
CA VAL A 207 1.38 -4.76 13.63
C VAL A 207 1.10 -5.74 12.51
N PHE A 208 2.14 -6.42 12.03
CA PHE A 208 2.02 -7.38 10.96
C PHE A 208 2.41 -8.77 11.46
N PHE A 209 1.55 -9.75 11.20
CA PHE A 209 1.76 -11.16 11.50
C PHE A 209 2.03 -11.94 10.21
N PHE A 210 3.10 -12.75 10.17
CA PHE A 210 3.51 -13.52 8.99
C PHE A 210 3.85 -14.96 9.38
N PRO A 211 3.81 -15.92 8.44
CA PRO A 211 4.31 -17.26 8.70
C PRO A 211 5.79 -17.20 9.10
N SER A 212 6.13 -17.86 10.21
CA SER A 212 7.52 -18.02 10.62
C SER A 212 8.25 -18.96 9.66
N LYS A 213 9.49 -18.62 9.30
CA LYS A 213 10.32 -19.45 8.42
C LYS A 213 11.02 -20.59 9.14
N ASN A 214 11.10 -20.53 10.47
CA ASN A 214 12.00 -21.36 11.28
C ASN A 214 11.25 -22.28 12.27
N SER A 215 9.93 -22.34 12.19
CA SER A 215 9.07 -23.12 13.09
C SER A 215 7.88 -23.66 12.30
N GLY A 216 7.08 -24.56 12.89
CA GLY A 216 5.98 -25.25 12.22
C GLY A 216 5.00 -24.33 11.48
N GLU A 217 4.14 -24.91 10.62
CA GLU A 217 3.29 -24.18 9.66
C GLU A 217 2.41 -23.07 10.28
N SER A 218 2.07 -23.20 11.55
CA SER A 218 1.21 -22.25 12.27
C SER A 218 1.96 -21.22 13.10
N ALA A 219 3.28 -21.32 13.19
CA ALA A 219 4.06 -20.36 13.95
C ALA A 219 4.12 -19.01 13.23
N VAL A 220 4.11 -17.93 14.01
CA VAL A 220 3.94 -16.56 13.51
C VAL A 220 5.12 -15.67 13.89
N ASP A 221 5.68 -14.98 12.90
CA ASP A 221 6.61 -13.87 13.07
C ASP A 221 5.85 -12.54 13.14
N THR A 222 6.36 -11.59 13.94
CA THR A 222 5.73 -10.25 14.07
C THR A 222 6.66 -9.13 13.57
N PHE A 223 6.11 -8.12 12.90
CA PHE A 223 6.78 -6.84 12.59
C PHE A 223 5.93 -5.69 13.09
N VAL A 224 6.58 -4.76 13.79
CA VAL A 224 5.91 -3.62 14.42
C VAL A 224 6.54 -2.34 13.92
N VAL A 225 5.70 -1.40 13.48
CA VAL A 225 6.11 -0.05 13.07
C VAL A 225 5.23 0.96 13.78
N SER A 226 5.83 1.85 14.55
CA SER A 226 5.12 2.89 15.29
C SER A 226 5.60 4.28 14.91
N ASP A 227 4.69 5.24 14.94
CA ASP A 227 4.95 6.66 14.70
C ASP A 227 4.06 7.52 15.60
N TYR A 228 4.47 8.78 15.78
CA TYR A 228 3.71 9.73 16.56
C TYR A 228 2.74 10.50 15.67
N VAL A 229 1.51 10.62 16.14
CA VAL A 229 0.46 11.48 15.58
C VAL A 229 0.35 12.70 16.47
N TYR A 230 0.62 13.87 15.91
CA TYR A 230 0.39 15.13 16.60
C TYR A 230 -0.95 15.70 16.12
N PRO A 231 -1.82 16.18 17.04
CA PRO A 231 -2.98 16.95 16.63
C PRO A 231 -2.49 18.20 15.86
N ASN A 232 -3.11 18.43 14.70
CA ASN A 232 -2.92 19.66 13.93
C ASN A 232 -3.56 20.85 14.62
#